data_AF-A0A1Q2D0Q7-F1
#
_entry.id   AF-A0A1Q2D0Q7-F1
#
_cell.length_a   1.000
_cell.length_b   1.000
_cell.length_c   1.000
_cell.angle_alpha   90.00
_cell.angle_beta   90.00
_cell.angle_gamma   90.00
#
_symmetry.space_group_name_H-M   'P 1'
#
loop_
_entity.id
_entity.type
_entity.pdbx_description
1 polymer ?
#
loop_
_entity_poly.entity_id
_entity_poly.type
_entity_poly.pdbx_seq_one_letter_code
_entity_poly.pdbx_strand_id
1 'polypeptide(L)' 'MTGLLIAGYVINKFRGDRSILEPGLDDLSRRTGLRNFGVLPYLHGMWIDGEDALEVARWHRDATPT' A
#
# COMPACT_ATOMS: atom_id res chain seq x y z
N MET A 1 13.90 8.09 24.20
CA MET A 1 13.33 8.27 22.85
C MET A 1 12.33 7.15 22.63
N THR A 2 11.06 7.38 22.92
CA THR A 2 9.99 6.40 22.72
C THR A 2 9.80 6.22 21.22
N GLY A 3 10.23 5.07 20.67
CA GLY A 3 9.87 4.70 19.31
C GLY A 3 8.36 4.52 19.21
N LEU A 4 7.76 5.01 18.12
CA LEU A 4 6.37 4.70 17.80
C LEU A 4 6.23 3.18 17.61
N LEU A 5 5.16 2.59 18.15
CA LEU A 5 4.82 1.17 17.93
C LEU A 5 4.56 0.86 16.44
N ILE A 6 4.19 1.89 15.67
CA ILE A 6 3.93 1.82 14.24
C ILE A 6 4.83 2.85 13.55
N ALA A 7 5.67 2.39 12.61
CA ALA A 7 6.63 3.26 11.94
C ALA A 7 6.01 4.20 10.89
N GLY A 8 4.81 3.88 10.41
CA GLY A 8 4.14 4.60 9.34
C GLY A 8 3.15 3.71 8.58
N TYR A 9 2.75 4.14 7.39
CA TYR A 9 1.81 3.44 6.53
C TYR A 9 2.17 3.52 5.05
N VAL A 10 1.60 2.60 4.25
CA VAL A 10 1.64 2.55 2.79
C VAL A 10 0.21 2.39 2.31
N ILE A 11 -0.17 3.05 1.22
CA ILE A 11 -1.46 2.80 0.56
C ILE A 11 -1.34 1.59 -0.36
N ASN A 12 -2.20 0.61 -0.16
CA ASN A 12 -2.26 -0.60 -0.98
C ASN A 12 -2.59 -0.26 -2.46
N LYS A 13 -2.33 -1.21 -3.36
CA LYS A 13 -2.37 -1.10 -4.82
C LYS A 13 -3.45 -0.14 -5.36
N PHE A 14 -3.06 1.07 -5.72
CA PHE A 14 -3.97 2.08 -6.27
C PHE A 14 -3.97 2.08 -7.81
N ARG A 15 -5.15 2.09 -8.42
CA ARG A 15 -5.35 2.25 -9.87
C ARG A 15 -5.87 3.66 -10.14
N GLY A 16 -5.09 4.47 -10.85
CA GLY A 16 -5.50 5.82 -11.27
C GLY A 16 -4.37 6.83 -11.11
N ASP A 17 -4.72 8.11 -11.20
CA ASP A 17 -3.78 9.20 -10.95
C ASP A 17 -3.52 9.35 -9.44
N ARG A 18 -2.26 9.15 -9.03
CA ARG A 18 -1.81 9.26 -7.64
C ARG A 18 -2.10 10.64 -7.04
N SER A 19 -2.10 11.69 -7.86
CA SER A 19 -2.29 13.07 -7.40
C SER A 19 -3.63 13.28 -6.67
N ILE A 20 -4.63 12.44 -6.99
CA ILE A 20 -5.95 12.45 -6.34
C ILE A 20 -5.84 12.11 -4.83
N LEU A 21 -4.84 11.32 -4.44
CA LEU A 21 -4.66 10.89 -3.05
C LEU A 21 -3.90 11.91 -2.19
N GLU A 22 -3.16 12.85 -2.79
CA GLU A 22 -2.24 13.75 -2.08
C GLU A 22 -2.93 14.49 -0.90
N PRO A 23 -4.13 15.10 -1.07
CA PRO A 23 -4.79 15.79 0.04
C PRO A 23 -5.19 14.85 1.18
N GLY A 24 -5.57 13.61 0.86
CA GLY A 24 -5.94 12.60 1.85
C GLY A 24 -4.74 12.06 2.62
N LEU A 25 -3.60 11.89 1.94
CA LEU A 25 -2.33 11.50 2.55
C LEU A 25 -1.81 12.57 3.51
N ASP A 26 -1.95 13.83 3.15
CA ASP A 26 -1.59 14.96 4.01
C ASP A 26 -2.46 14.99 5.27
N ASP A 27 -3.78 14.87 5.13
CA ASP A 27 -4.70 14.85 6.28
C ASP A 27 -4.47 13.64 7.19
N LEU A 28 -4.25 12.46 6.62
CA LEU A 28 -4.00 11.24 7.39
C LEU A 28 -2.68 11.34 8.18
N SER A 29 -1.61 11.81 7.54
CA SER A 29 -0.31 12.01 8.20
C SER A 29 -0.42 13.04 9.31
N ARG A 30 -1.14 14.15 9.08
CA ARG A 30 -1.37 15.20 10.06
C ARG A 30 -2.17 14.71 11.27
N ARG A 31 -3.22 13.90 11.06
CA ARG A 31 -4.08 13.40 12.15
C ARG A 31 -3.43 12.30 12.98
N THR A 32 -2.64 11.44 12.34
CA THR A 32 -2.08 10.25 13.00
C THR A 32 -0.67 10.47 13.51
N GLY A 33 0.07 11.44 12.95
CA GLY A 33 1.51 11.59 13.17
C GLY A 33 2.35 10.48 12.53
N LEU A 34 1.72 9.56 11.79
CA LEU A 34 2.40 8.46 11.11
C LEU A 34 2.99 8.94 9.79
N ARG A 35 4.20 8.46 9.48
CA ARG A 35 4.86 8.72 8.21
C ARG A 35 4.14 7.98 7.07
N ASN A 36 3.81 8.70 6.00
CA ASN A 36 3.48 8.09 4.71
C ASN A 36 4.75 7.61 4.02
N PHE A 37 4.83 6.32 3.69
CA PHE A 37 5.93 5.74 2.89
C PHE A 37 5.63 5.71 1.39
N GLY A 38 4.39 5.98 0.98
CA GLY A 38 3.99 6.11 -0.42
C GLY A 38 2.77 5.27 -0.78
N VAL A 39 2.46 5.27 -2.08
CA VAL A 39 1.36 4.54 -2.69
C VAL A 39 1.94 3.46 -3.58
N LEU A 40 1.53 2.20 -3.37
CA LEU A 40 1.95 1.12 -4.25
C LEU A 40 1.24 1.27 -5.61
N PRO A 41 1.99 1.35 -6.73
CA PRO A 41 1.38 1.44 -8.04
C PRO A 41 0.61 0.15 -8.38
N TYR A 42 -0.35 0.26 -9.29
CA TYR A 42 -1.02 -0.91 -9.82
C TYR A 42 -0.06 -1.78 -10.66
N LEU A 43 0.43 -2.87 -10.07
CA LEU A 43 1.28 -3.85 -10.73
C LEU A 43 0.46 -4.94 -11.44
N HIS A 44 0.57 -5.04 -12.76
CA HIS A 44 -0.09 -6.08 -13.54
C HIS A 44 0.50 -7.47 -13.22
N GLY A 45 -0.33 -8.49 -13.10
CA GLY A 45 0.10 -9.85 -12.69
C GLY A 45 0.41 -10.01 -11.20
N MET A 46 0.45 -8.92 -10.42
CA MET A 46 0.60 -8.98 -8.97
C MET A 46 -0.77 -9.03 -8.31
N TRP A 47 -1.06 -10.15 -7.65
CA TRP A 47 -2.20 -10.26 -6.76
C TRP A 47 -1.80 -9.78 -5.36
N ILE A 48 -2.50 -8.76 -4.87
CA ILE A 48 -2.48 -8.36 -3.47
C ILE A 48 -3.92 -8.34 -3.03
N ASP A 49 -4.20 -9.05 -1.96
CA ASP A 49 -5.50 -9.11 -1.35
C ASP A 49 -5.98 -7.70 -0.99
N GLY A 50 -7.25 -7.42 -1.25
CA GLY A 50 -7.88 -6.19 -0.78
C GLY A 50 -7.84 -6.12 0.74
N GLU A 51 -8.03 -4.93 1.31
CA GLU A 51 -8.03 -4.72 2.77
C GLU A 51 -8.98 -5.67 3.53
N ASP A 52 -10.07 -6.10 2.86
CA ASP A 52 -11.09 -7.03 3.38
C ASP A 52 -11.02 -8.46 2.81
N ALA A 53 -9.96 -8.82 2.09
CA ALA A 53 -9.84 -10.17 1.58
C ALA A 53 -9.41 -11.13 2.70
N LEU A 54 -10.31 -12.07 3.04
CA LEU A 54 -10.08 -13.14 4.01
C LEU A 54 -9.15 -14.24 3.50
N GLU A 55 -8.76 -14.20 2.23
CA GLU A 55 -7.81 -15.13 1.63
C GLU A 55 -6.41 -14.53 1.67
N VAL A 56 -5.42 -15.30 2.12
CA VAL A 56 -4.00 -14.97 1.97
C VAL A 56 -3.55 -15.59 0.65
N ALA A 57 -3.50 -14.79 -0.41
CA ALA A 57 -2.96 -15.21 -1.68
C ALA A 57 -1.44 -15.34 -1.61
N ARG A 58 -0.90 -16.37 -2.28
CA ARG A 58 0.54 -16.53 -2.47
C ARG A 58 0.92 -16.01 -3.85
N TRP A 59 2.04 -15.31 -3.92
CA TRP A 59 2.62 -14.93 -5.19
C TRP A 59 3.03 -16.20 -5.95
N HIS A 60 2.32 -16.52 -7.03
CA HIS A 60 2.82 -17.45 -8.02
C HIS A 60 3.93 -16.73 -8.79
N ARG A 61 5.18 -17.12 -8.56
CA ARG A 61 6.21 -16.82 -9.56
C ARG A 61 5.82 -17.63 -10.78
N ASP A 62 5.36 -16.96 -11.82
CA ASP A 62 5.31 -17.60 -13.13
C ASP A 62 6.70 -18.16 -13.40
N ALA A 63 6.80 -19.48 -13.48
CA ALA A 63 8.01 -20.12 -13.97
C ALA A 63 8.23 -19.56 -15.38
N THR A 64 9.42 -19.02 -15.63
CA THR A 64 9.85 -18.54 -16.94
C THR A 64 9.40 -19.55 -18.01
N PRO A 65 8.59 -19.16 -19.02
CA PRO A 65 8.24 -20.08 -20.09
C PRO A 65 9.52 -20.45 -20.84
N THR A 66 9.82 -21.75 -20.91
CA THR A 66 10.91 -22.32 -21.72
C THR A 66 10.74 -22.01 -23.20
#